data_AF-A0A483HA16-F1
#
_entry.id   AF-A0A483HA16-F1
#
_cell.length_a   1.000
_cell.length_b   1.000
_cell.length_c   1.000
_cell.angle_alpha   90.00
_cell.angle_beta   90.00
_cell.angle_gamma   90.00
#
_symmetry.space_group_name_H-M   'P 1'
#
loop_
_entity.id
_entity.type
_entity.pdbx_description
1 polymer ?
#
loop_
_entity_poly.entity_id
_entity_poly.type
_entity_poly.pdbx_seq_one_letter_code
_entity_poly.pdbx_strand_id
1 'polypeptide(L)'
;MTQQFSPPYEVVEMSRRIFENLISSTLKTSDTTGTCMYGSILVSMLLEKFSGVRTRIAGGDGVDDGGILTAAGMKGHYWVVANVNGMLFVVDITADQFGMDKIVYKGLKDAPEYIECHQITIDEHVHETLHQIIGSYSSEYNQL
;
A
#
# COMPACT_ATOMS: atom_id res chain seq x y z
N MET A 1 1.61 -14.60 -23.36
CA MET A 1 2.88 -14.66 -22.62
C MET A 1 2.56 -14.30 -21.19
N THR A 2 2.57 -15.26 -20.27
CA THR A 2 2.43 -14.99 -18.83
C THR A 2 3.72 -14.30 -18.38
N GLN A 3 3.64 -13.03 -17.97
CA GLN A 3 4.75 -12.40 -17.25
C GLN A 3 5.02 -13.27 -16.02
N GLN A 4 6.21 -13.88 -15.98
CA GLN A 4 6.67 -14.61 -14.81
C GLN A 4 7.10 -13.57 -13.79
N PHE A 5 6.16 -13.14 -12.95
CA PHE A 5 6.47 -12.19 -11.89
C PHE A 5 7.38 -12.86 -10.85
N SER A 6 8.37 -12.12 -10.37
CA SER A 6 9.24 -12.56 -9.28
C SER A 6 8.39 -12.90 -8.05
N PRO A 7 8.71 -13.96 -7.28
CA PRO A 7 8.18 -14.10 -5.93
C PRO A 7 8.47 -12.82 -5.14
N PRO A 8 7.53 -12.30 -4.32
CA PRO A 8 6.24 -12.89 -3.94
C PRO A 8 5.00 -12.23 -4.59
N TYR A 9 4.94 -12.09 -5.91
CA TYR A 9 3.79 -11.48 -6.61
C TYR A 9 2.42 -12.11 -6.28
N GLU A 10 2.35 -13.43 -6.08
CA GLU A 10 1.10 -14.12 -5.71
C GLU A 10 0.50 -13.57 -4.41
N VAL A 11 1.34 -13.23 -3.42
CA VAL A 11 0.90 -12.63 -2.16
C VAL A 11 0.31 -11.24 -2.41
N VAL A 12 0.89 -10.47 -3.34
CA VAL A 12 0.38 -9.15 -3.74
C VAL A 12 -0.98 -9.28 -4.40
N GLU A 13 -1.16 -10.22 -5.34
CA GLU A 13 -2.45 -10.49 -5.97
C GLU A 13 -3.53 -10.91 -4.97
N MET A 14 -3.19 -11.82 -4.06
CA MET A 14 -4.11 -12.23 -2.99
C MET A 14 -4.48 -11.06 -2.08
N SER A 15 -3.50 -10.22 -1.73
CA SER A 15 -3.73 -9.01 -0.93
C SER A 15 -4.71 -8.07 -1.61
N ARG A 16 -4.54 -7.79 -2.90
CA ARG A 16 -5.49 -6.95 -3.67
C ARG A 16 -6.89 -7.56 -3.67
N ARG A 17 -7.04 -8.87 -3.90
CA ARG A 17 -8.35 -9.53 -3.89
C ARG A 17 -9.05 -9.45 -2.54
N ILE A 18 -8.30 -9.67 -1.44
CA ILE A 18 -8.82 -9.51 -0.09
C ILE A 18 -9.31 -8.08 0.13
N PHE A 19 -8.50 -7.09 -0.28
CA PHE A 19 -8.81 -5.68 -0.12
C PHE A 19 -10.04 -5.25 -0.92
N GLU A 20 -10.13 -5.62 -2.20
CA GLU A 20 -11.31 -5.35 -3.04
C GLU A 20 -12.60 -5.97 -2.48
N ASN A 21 -12.52 -7.20 -1.99
CA ASN A 21 -13.67 -7.87 -1.37
C ASN A 21 -14.11 -7.16 -0.09
N LEU A 22 -13.17 -6.65 0.70
CA LEU A 22 -13.47 -5.89 1.91
C LEU A 22 -14.15 -4.55 1.57
N ILE A 23 -13.61 -3.76 0.64
CA ILE A 23 -14.20 -2.47 0.24
C ILE A 23 -15.60 -2.69 -0.36
N SER A 24 -15.74 -3.65 -1.28
CA SER A 24 -17.03 -3.92 -1.94
C SER A 24 -18.11 -4.41 -0.98
N SER A 25 -17.77 -5.26 -0.01
CA SER A 25 -18.73 -5.78 0.96
C SER A 25 -19.14 -4.76 2.04
N THR A 26 -18.23 -3.86 2.43
CA THR A 26 -18.45 -2.94 3.56
C THR A 26 -18.88 -1.54 3.12
N LEU A 27 -18.25 -1.00 2.07
CA LEU A 27 -18.48 0.37 1.58
C LEU A 27 -19.39 0.42 0.36
N LYS A 28 -19.81 -0.75 -0.18
CA LYS A 28 -20.63 -0.88 -1.40
C LYS A 28 -20.05 -0.15 -2.61
N THR A 29 -18.72 0.01 -2.63
CA THR A 29 -17.97 0.62 -3.72
C THR A 29 -16.74 -0.23 -4.06
N SER A 30 -16.16 0.00 -5.22
CA SER A 30 -14.83 -0.54 -5.59
C SER A 30 -13.75 0.55 -5.62
N ASP A 31 -14.13 1.77 -5.26
CA ASP A 31 -13.25 2.92 -5.17
C ASP A 31 -12.31 2.78 -3.97
N THR A 32 -11.00 2.85 -4.24
CA THR A 32 -9.93 2.78 -3.24
C THR A 32 -9.52 4.17 -2.73
N THR A 33 -10.18 5.25 -3.16
CA THR A 33 -9.88 6.61 -2.72
C THR A 33 -9.87 6.74 -1.19
N GLY A 34 -8.75 7.23 -0.65
CA GLY A 34 -8.56 7.40 0.80
C GLY A 34 -8.26 6.11 1.57
N THR A 35 -8.11 4.97 0.87
CA THR A 35 -7.85 3.67 1.49
C THR A 35 -6.39 3.19 1.33
N CYS A 36 -5.55 3.95 0.61
CA CYS A 36 -4.18 3.56 0.27
C CYS A 36 -3.28 3.27 1.47
N MET A 37 -3.43 3.97 2.61
CA MET A 37 -2.72 3.65 3.85
C MET A 37 -3.11 2.25 4.37
N TYR A 38 -4.41 1.96 4.45
CA TYR A 38 -4.90 0.65 4.89
C TYR A 38 -4.49 -0.47 3.94
N GLY A 39 -4.54 -0.21 2.63
CA GLY A 39 -4.06 -1.14 1.60
C GLY A 39 -2.56 -1.43 1.75
N SER A 40 -1.76 -0.39 2.02
CA SER A 40 -0.31 -0.52 2.26
C SER A 40 0.00 -1.30 3.53
N ILE A 41 -0.72 -1.06 4.63
CA ILE A 41 -0.59 -1.83 5.87
C ILE A 41 -0.93 -3.31 5.62
N LEU A 42 -2.07 -3.59 4.97
CA LEU A 42 -2.51 -4.96 4.68
C LEU A 42 -1.47 -5.71 3.85
N VAL A 43 -1.06 -5.17 2.69
CA VAL A 43 -0.12 -5.86 1.80
C VAL A 43 1.26 -6.01 2.45
N SER A 44 1.70 -5.01 3.22
CA SER A 44 2.93 -5.09 4.01
C SER A 44 2.89 -6.27 4.97
N MET A 45 1.85 -6.36 5.81
CA MET A 45 1.68 -7.45 6.78
C MET A 45 1.62 -8.82 6.11
N LEU A 46 0.90 -8.95 4.99
CA LEU A 46 0.78 -10.22 4.27
C LEU A 46 2.10 -10.63 3.61
N LEU A 47 2.83 -9.69 3.02
CA LEU A 47 4.15 -9.93 2.46
C LEU A 47 5.12 -10.43 3.53
N GLU A 48 5.27 -9.70 4.64
CA GLU A 48 6.20 -10.11 5.70
C GLU A 48 5.84 -11.47 6.27
N LYS A 49 4.54 -11.70 6.53
CA LYS A 49 4.06 -12.93 7.15
C LYS A 49 4.18 -14.16 6.25
N PHE A 50 3.80 -14.04 4.98
CA PHE A 50 3.61 -15.20 4.10
C PHE A 50 4.71 -15.39 3.06
N SER A 51 5.61 -14.40 2.89
CA SER A 51 6.73 -14.51 1.95
C SER A 51 8.11 -14.32 2.56
N GLY A 52 8.19 -13.88 3.83
CA GLY A 52 9.47 -13.61 4.50
C GLY A 52 10.23 -12.41 3.93
N VAL A 53 9.60 -11.64 3.04
CA VAL A 53 10.13 -10.39 2.49
C VAL A 53 9.96 -9.27 3.49
N ARG A 54 11.04 -8.53 3.77
CA ARG A 54 10.94 -7.31 4.58
C ARG A 54 10.35 -6.18 3.77
N THR A 55 9.48 -5.41 4.41
CA THR A 55 8.82 -4.28 3.77
C THR A 55 9.03 -3.00 4.57
N ARG A 56 8.78 -1.87 3.93
CA ARG A 56 8.46 -0.61 4.59
C ARG A 56 7.31 0.05 3.85
N ILE A 57 6.49 0.80 4.55
CA ILE A 57 5.49 1.66 3.92
C ILE A 57 6.19 2.97 3.55
N ALA A 58 5.96 3.42 2.33
CA ALA A 58 6.45 4.68 1.80
C ALA A 58 5.25 5.51 1.33
N GLY A 59 5.46 6.79 1.12
CA GLY A 59 4.39 7.66 0.67
C GLY A 59 4.86 9.06 0.35
N GLY A 60 3.89 9.93 0.14
CA GLY A 60 4.07 11.37 0.14
C GLY A 60 2.74 12.09 0.07
N ASP A 61 2.76 13.40 0.25
CA ASP A 61 1.57 14.24 0.39
C ASP A 61 1.04 14.77 -0.96
N GLY A 62 1.88 14.72 -1.99
CA GLY A 62 1.60 15.18 -3.34
C GLY A 62 1.64 16.69 -3.51
N VAL A 63 2.20 17.43 -2.55
CA VAL A 63 2.34 18.89 -2.59
C VAL A 63 3.81 19.28 -2.54
N ASP A 64 4.51 18.96 -1.44
CA ASP A 64 5.89 19.37 -1.21
C ASP A 64 6.80 18.25 -0.70
N ASP A 65 6.26 17.12 -0.24
CA ASP A 65 7.05 15.98 0.24
C ASP A 65 6.56 14.67 -0.40
N GLY A 66 7.04 14.43 -1.63
CA GLY A 66 6.84 13.18 -2.36
C GLY A 66 5.40 12.92 -2.82
N GLY A 67 5.13 11.69 -3.24
CA GLY A 67 3.83 11.22 -3.71
C GLY A 67 3.96 10.36 -4.96
N ILE A 68 2.86 10.26 -5.70
CA ILE A 68 2.83 9.58 -7.00
C ILE A 68 2.54 10.58 -8.12
N LEU A 69 3.39 10.58 -9.14
CA LEU A 69 3.21 11.40 -10.34
C LEU A 69 2.24 10.70 -11.29
N THR A 70 1.06 11.31 -11.48
CA THR A 70 0.01 10.80 -12.36
C THR A 70 -0.16 11.70 -13.58
N ALA A 71 -0.98 11.28 -14.56
CA ALA A 71 -1.36 12.15 -15.69
C ALA A 71 -2.07 13.45 -15.25
N ALA A 72 -2.71 13.44 -14.07
CA ALA A 72 -3.38 14.58 -13.46
C ALA A 72 -2.47 15.41 -12.52
N GLY A 73 -1.16 15.15 -12.53
CA GLY A 73 -0.17 15.78 -11.66
C GLY A 73 0.17 14.94 -10.43
N MET A 74 0.87 15.56 -9.48
CA MET A 74 1.29 14.91 -8.25
C MET A 74 0.09 14.63 -7.33
N LYS A 75 0.08 13.46 -6.69
CA LYS A 75 -0.96 13.02 -5.75
C LYS A 75 -0.34 12.46 -4.49
N GLY A 76 -0.95 12.80 -3.34
CA GLY A 76 -0.62 12.18 -2.08
C GLY A 76 -1.02 10.71 -2.11
N HIS A 77 -0.11 9.83 -1.68
CA HIS A 77 -0.30 8.39 -1.80
C HIS A 77 0.61 7.60 -0.87
N TYR A 78 0.19 6.38 -0.53
CA TYR A 78 0.99 5.42 0.23
C TYR A 78 1.13 4.12 -0.56
N TRP A 79 2.30 3.52 -0.48
CA TRP A 79 2.63 2.24 -1.09
C TRP A 79 3.61 1.46 -0.21
N VAL A 80 3.94 0.24 -0.62
CA VAL A 80 4.96 -0.58 0.03
C VAL A 80 6.23 -0.64 -0.82
N VAL A 81 7.38 -0.53 -0.15
CA VAL A 81 8.67 -0.88 -0.73
C VAL A 81 9.12 -2.20 -0.12
N ALA A 82 9.21 -3.23 -0.98
CA ALA A 82 9.55 -4.60 -0.60
C ALA A 82 11.01 -4.93 -0.97
N ASN A 83 11.75 -5.54 -0.03
CA ASN A 83 13.12 -6.00 -0.27
C ASN A 83 13.13 -7.49 -0.62
N VAL A 84 13.20 -7.80 -1.91
CA VAL A 84 13.26 -9.15 -2.45
C VAL A 84 14.71 -9.46 -2.82
N ASN A 85 15.40 -10.24 -1.98
CA ASN A 85 16.79 -10.67 -2.21
C ASN A 85 17.78 -9.51 -2.47
N GLY A 86 17.62 -8.38 -1.77
CA GLY A 86 18.45 -7.19 -1.94
C GLY A 86 17.99 -6.23 -3.04
N MET A 87 16.94 -6.57 -3.78
CA MET A 87 16.32 -5.70 -4.77
C MET A 87 15.05 -5.06 -4.19
N LEU A 88 14.89 -3.75 -4.40
CA LEU A 88 13.73 -3.00 -3.92
C LEU A 88 12.64 -2.96 -5.00
N PHE A 89 11.41 -3.25 -4.60
CA PHE A 89 10.23 -3.23 -5.46
C PHE A 89 9.17 -2.29 -4.88
N VAL A 90 8.56 -1.48 -5.73
CA VAL A 90 7.29 -0.81 -5.42
C VAL A 90 6.17 -1.84 -5.51
N VAL A 91 5.37 -1.89 -4.47
CA VAL A 91 4.16 -2.70 -4.36
C VAL A 91 3.01 -1.77 -3.99
N ASP A 92 2.07 -1.61 -4.90
CA ASP A 92 0.91 -0.74 -4.71
C ASP A 92 -0.34 -1.43 -5.26
N ILE A 93 -1.26 -1.73 -4.34
CA ILE A 93 -2.53 -2.40 -4.64
C ILE A 93 -3.68 -1.40 -4.69
N THR A 94 -3.41 -0.10 -4.84
CA THR A 94 -4.41 0.98 -4.82
C THR A 94 -4.15 2.09 -5.84
N ALA A 95 -3.14 1.94 -6.72
CA ALA A 95 -2.79 2.92 -7.75
C ALA A 95 -3.95 3.24 -8.72
N ASP A 96 -4.90 2.30 -8.86
CA ASP A 96 -6.09 2.45 -9.67
C ASP A 96 -7.03 3.58 -9.23
N GLN A 97 -6.91 4.11 -7.99
CA GLN A 97 -7.58 5.35 -7.59
C GLN A 97 -7.19 6.55 -8.47
N PHE A 98 -6.05 6.46 -9.15
CA PHE A 98 -5.56 7.47 -10.09
C PHE A 98 -5.69 7.04 -11.57
N GLY A 99 -6.40 5.95 -11.85
CA GLY A 99 -6.54 5.39 -13.19
C GLY A 99 -5.33 4.58 -13.67
N MET A 100 -4.44 4.17 -12.76
CA MET A 100 -3.32 3.28 -13.04
C MET A 100 -3.75 1.79 -12.89
N ASP A 101 -2.80 0.87 -13.07
CA ASP A 101 -3.06 -0.56 -12.88
C ASP A 101 -3.47 -0.87 -11.42
N LYS A 102 -4.40 -1.83 -11.25
CA LYS A 102 -4.88 -2.28 -9.93
C LYS A 102 -3.77 -2.81 -9.01
N ILE A 103 -2.72 -3.34 -9.62
CA ILE A 103 -1.52 -3.83 -8.94
C ILE A 103 -0.33 -3.28 -9.71
N VAL A 104 0.46 -2.47 -9.02
CA VAL A 104 1.78 -2.08 -9.46
C VAL A 104 2.79 -2.91 -8.67
N TYR A 105 3.56 -3.73 -9.38
CA TYR A 105 4.65 -4.52 -8.82
C TYR A 105 5.86 -4.40 -9.76
N LYS A 106 6.80 -3.52 -9.42
CA LYS A 106 7.95 -3.20 -10.28
C LYS A 106 9.16 -2.81 -9.48
N GLY A 107 10.35 -2.97 -10.06
CA GLY A 107 11.59 -2.51 -9.43
C GLY A 107 11.50 -1.02 -9.09
N LEU A 108 11.98 -0.62 -7.91
CA LEU A 108 11.92 0.77 -7.46
C LEU A 108 12.63 1.73 -8.44
N LYS A 109 13.71 1.26 -9.08
CA LYS A 109 14.44 2.02 -10.12
C LYS A 109 13.64 2.22 -11.41
N ASP A 110 12.69 1.33 -11.68
CA ASP A 110 11.82 1.35 -12.86
C ASP A 110 10.48 2.05 -12.57
N ALA A 111 10.37 2.68 -11.39
CA ALA A 111 9.19 3.34 -10.88
C ALA A 111 9.43 4.83 -10.55
N PRO A 112 9.99 5.64 -11.48
CA PRO A 112 10.35 7.02 -11.20
C PRO A 112 9.17 7.92 -10.82
N GLU A 113 7.93 7.50 -11.11
CA GLU A 113 6.73 8.22 -10.69
C GLU A 113 6.40 8.08 -9.20
N TYR A 114 7.03 7.13 -8.50
CA TYR A 114 6.89 6.95 -7.05
C TYR A 114 8.01 7.68 -6.33
N ILE A 115 7.70 8.84 -5.74
CA ILE A 115 8.67 9.73 -5.12
C ILE A 115 8.48 9.68 -3.61
N GLU A 116 9.44 9.07 -2.91
CA GLU A 116 9.36 8.91 -1.46
C GLU A 116 9.56 10.24 -0.74
N CYS A 117 8.71 10.48 0.25
CA CYS A 117 8.87 11.56 1.22
C CYS A 117 9.81 11.14 2.37
N HIS A 118 9.97 11.99 3.38
CA HIS A 118 10.75 11.64 4.56
C HIS A 118 10.13 10.45 5.32
N GLN A 119 10.89 9.37 5.47
CA GLN A 119 10.40 8.12 6.07
C GLN A 119 9.87 8.31 7.50
N ILE A 120 10.43 9.25 8.28
CA ILE A 120 9.97 9.55 9.65
C ILE A 120 8.49 9.98 9.64
N THR A 121 8.10 10.83 8.70
CA THR A 121 6.71 11.30 8.55
C THR A 121 5.77 10.16 8.20
N ILE A 122 6.20 9.24 7.31
CA ILE A 122 5.42 8.05 6.98
C ILE A 122 5.27 7.12 8.18
N ASP A 123 6.35 6.89 8.93
CA ASP A 123 6.35 6.04 10.11
C ASP A 123 5.37 6.57 11.18
N GLU A 124 5.32 7.89 11.36
CA GLU A 124 4.33 8.56 12.22
C GLU A 124 2.90 8.33 11.73
N HIS A 125 2.61 8.53 10.45
CA HIS A 125 1.26 8.29 9.88
C HIS A 125 0.82 6.82 10.02
N VAL A 126 1.75 5.88 9.81
CA VAL A 126 1.50 4.44 10.00
C VAL A 126 1.22 4.16 11.48
N HIS A 127 2.02 4.72 12.39
CA HIS A 127 1.83 4.55 13.83
C HIS A 127 0.46 5.06 14.29
N GLU A 128 0.07 6.27 13.87
CA GLU A 128 -1.24 6.85 14.18
C GLU A 128 -2.38 5.99 13.64
N THR A 129 -2.27 5.53 12.39
CA THR A 129 -3.29 4.68 11.76
C THR A 129 -3.44 3.35 12.51
N LEU A 130 -2.34 2.69 12.85
CA LEU A 130 -2.36 1.46 13.64
C LEU A 130 -2.92 1.69 15.04
N HIS A 131 -2.59 2.82 15.68
CA HIS A 131 -3.14 3.20 16.97
C HIS A 131 -4.65 3.42 16.91
N GLN A 132 -5.17 4.03 15.85
CA GLN A 132 -6.61 4.18 15.63
C GLN A 132 -7.30 2.82 15.45
N ILE A 133 -6.72 1.93 14.64
CA ILE A 133 -7.22 0.57 14.42
C ILE A 133 -7.29 -0.19 15.75
N ILE A 134 -6.23 -0.17 16.56
CA ILE A 134 -6.15 -0.91 17.84
C ILE A 134 -7.02 -0.24 18.92
N GLY A 135 -7.04 1.08 18.95
CA GLY A 135 -7.82 1.89 19.89
C GLY A 135 -9.32 1.65 19.74
N SER A 136 -9.83 1.57 18.51
CA SER A 136 -11.25 1.25 18.26
C SER A 136 -11.63 -0.14 18.81
N TYR A 137 -10.76 -1.14 18.66
CA TYR A 137 -11.01 -2.46 19.24
C TYR A 137 -11.06 -2.41 20.77
N SER A 138 -10.18 -1.63 21.40
CA SER A 138 -10.12 -1.53 22.86
C SER A 138 -11.36 -0.86 23.48
N SER A 139 -11.97 0.11 22.78
CA SER A 139 -13.21 0.74 23.25
C SER A 139 -14.46 -0.12 23.09
N GLU A 140 -14.56 -0.91 22.01
CA GLU A 140 -15.72 -1.76 21.75
C GLU A 140 -15.76 -2.99 22.67
N TYR A 141 -14.60 -3.58 22.97
CA TYR A 141 -14.50 -4.72 23.91
C TYR A 141 -14.82 -4.34 25.37
N ASN A 142 -14.70 -3.07 25.75
CA ASN A 142 -15.05 -2.59 27.10
C ASN A 142 -16.53 -2.18 27.24
N GLN A 143 -17.33 -2.31 26.16
CA GLN A 143 -18.77 -2.01 26.16
C GLN A 143 -19.65 -3.29 26.04
N LEU A 144 -19.03 -4.47 26.00
CA LEU A 144 -19.69 -5.79 26.05
C LEU A 144 -19.57 -6.40 27.46
#